data_AF-X1VAM7-F1
#
_entry.id   AF-X1VAM7-F1
#
_cell.length_a   1.000
_cell.length_b   1.000
_cell.length_c   1.000
_cell.angle_alpha   90.00
_cell.angle_beta   90.00
_cell.angle_gamma   90.00
#
_symmetry.space_group_name_H-M   'P 1'
#
loop_
_entity.id
_entity.type
_entity.pdbx_description
1 polymer ?
#
loop_
_entity_poly.entity_id
_entity_poly.type
_entity_poly.pdbx_seq_one_letter_code
_entity_poly.pdbx_strand_id
1 'polypeptide(L)'
;SSSLKFAAFTPDCTKIASGQVTASVQEALSRLNMPHPPQAIGHRVVHGGSRSASTQITPDIRAEIEATATLAPLHNPPALKVIDAVATLYPNVPQYACFDTAFHANNPPEATTIPIPSALRDQGIRRYGFHGLSYASLVRRFEQVTSATLPRRVLAFHLGAGASLAAIVDGVGVATTMGFSPMDGLVMATRAGAMDTGVVLHLMREHDMSADAIDQMLNHESGLSAMAGTADMK
;
A
#
# COMPACT_ATOMS: atom_id res chain seq x y z
N SER A 1 0.68 -3.04 -12.04
CA SER A 1 -0.59 -2.80 -12.74
C SER A 1 -1.05 -3.98 -13.61
N SER A 2 -0.26 -5.05 -13.77
CA SER A 2 -0.51 -6.13 -14.76
C SER A 2 -1.29 -7.34 -14.23
N SER A 3 -1.69 -7.37 -12.95
CA SER A 3 -2.45 -8.50 -12.41
C SER A 3 -3.37 -8.10 -11.26
N LEU A 4 -4.50 -8.80 -11.17
CA LEU A 4 -5.49 -8.72 -10.11
C LEU A 4 -5.35 -9.96 -9.22
N LYS A 5 -5.08 -9.74 -7.93
CA LYS A 5 -5.12 -10.79 -6.90
C LYS A 5 -6.48 -10.76 -6.23
N PHE A 6 -7.03 -11.93 -5.95
CA PHE A 6 -8.34 -12.06 -5.32
C PHE A 6 -8.32 -13.22 -4.31
N ALA A 7 -9.20 -13.14 -3.33
CA ALA A 7 -9.44 -14.20 -2.37
C ALA A 7 -10.87 -14.12 -1.83
N ALA A 8 -11.45 -15.27 -1.50
CA ALA A 8 -12.72 -15.39 -0.80
C ALA A 8 -12.49 -15.98 0.58
N PHE A 9 -13.26 -15.50 1.54
CA PHE A 9 -13.17 -15.89 2.94
C PHE A 9 -14.56 -16.18 3.49
N THR A 10 -14.63 -17.07 4.47
CA THR A 10 -15.80 -17.27 5.32
C THR A 10 -15.97 -16.07 6.30
N PRO A 11 -17.12 -15.93 6.99
CA PRO A 11 -17.34 -14.86 7.97
C PRO A 11 -16.31 -14.81 9.11
N ASP A 12 -15.75 -15.95 9.52
CA ASP A 12 -14.65 -16.08 10.49
C ASP A 12 -13.26 -15.81 9.88
N CYS A 13 -13.20 -15.27 8.66
CA CYS A 13 -11.98 -14.96 7.90
C CYS A 13 -11.13 -16.18 7.51
N THR A 14 -11.71 -17.38 7.48
CA THR A 14 -11.03 -18.57 6.94
C THR A 14 -11.02 -18.51 5.42
N LYS A 15 -9.83 -18.67 4.81
CA LYS A 15 -9.67 -18.53 3.35
C LYS A 15 -10.27 -19.74 2.63
N ILE A 16 -11.21 -19.48 1.73
CA ILE A 16 -11.90 -20.49 0.90
C ILE A 16 -11.13 -20.71 -0.40
N ALA A 17 -10.82 -19.63 -1.09
CA ALA A 17 -10.15 -19.65 -2.40
C ALA A 17 -9.29 -18.40 -2.55
N SER A 18 -8.25 -18.49 -3.38
CA SER A 18 -7.44 -17.34 -3.78
C SER A 18 -6.79 -17.58 -5.11
N GLY A 19 -6.55 -16.51 -5.86
CA GLY A 19 -5.88 -16.60 -7.15
C GLY A 19 -5.35 -15.26 -7.63
N GLN A 20 -4.77 -15.31 -8.81
CA GLN A 20 -4.25 -14.15 -9.52
C GLN A 20 -4.56 -14.32 -11.00
N VAL A 21 -5.03 -13.24 -11.62
CA VAL A 21 -5.26 -13.16 -13.07
C VAL A 21 -4.57 -11.94 -13.64
N THR A 22 -4.18 -12.00 -14.90
CA THR A 22 -3.74 -10.83 -15.68
C THR A 22 -4.91 -10.20 -16.46
N ALA A 23 -6.10 -10.78 -16.33
CA ALA A 23 -7.30 -10.48 -17.10
C ALA A 23 -8.35 -9.68 -16.29
N SER A 24 -9.60 -9.68 -16.75
CA SER A 24 -10.69 -8.86 -16.21
C SER A 24 -11.18 -9.31 -14.82
N VAL A 25 -11.92 -8.42 -14.15
CA VAL A 25 -12.60 -8.72 -12.88
C VAL A 25 -13.56 -9.89 -13.02
N GLN A 26 -14.25 -10.02 -14.17
CA GLN A 26 -15.16 -11.12 -14.45
C GLN A 26 -14.45 -12.47 -14.43
N GLU A 27 -13.23 -12.56 -14.98
CA GLU A 27 -12.44 -13.79 -14.91
C GLU A 27 -11.98 -14.10 -13.48
N ALA A 28 -11.57 -13.09 -12.71
CA ALA A 28 -11.25 -13.29 -11.30
C ALA A 28 -12.44 -13.87 -10.51
N LEU A 29 -13.65 -13.34 -10.77
CA LEU A 29 -14.87 -13.79 -10.12
C LEU A 29 -15.29 -15.19 -10.57
N SER A 30 -15.16 -15.53 -11.87
CA SER A 30 -15.49 -16.88 -12.35
C SER A 30 -14.57 -17.94 -11.73
N ARG A 31 -13.28 -17.62 -11.54
CA ARG A 31 -12.33 -18.51 -10.85
C ARG A 31 -12.62 -18.71 -9.37
N LEU A 32 -13.27 -17.75 -8.70
CA LEU A 32 -13.73 -17.94 -7.32
C LEU A 32 -14.88 -18.96 -7.23
N ASN A 33 -15.67 -19.11 -8.30
CA ASN A 33 -16.78 -20.07 -8.41
C ASN A 33 -17.69 -20.09 -7.17
N MET A 34 -18.05 -18.90 -6.67
CA MET A 34 -18.85 -18.78 -5.45
C MET A 34 -20.32 -19.16 -5.72
N PRO A 35 -20.94 -20.01 -4.88
CA PRO A 35 -22.33 -20.45 -5.07
C PRO A 35 -23.36 -19.34 -4.85
N HIS A 36 -22.99 -18.30 -4.11
CA HIS A 36 -23.82 -17.15 -3.79
C HIS A 36 -23.00 -15.85 -3.84
N PRO A 37 -23.64 -14.68 -4.04
CA PRO A 37 -22.96 -13.39 -3.90
C PRO A 37 -22.31 -13.25 -2.51
N PRO A 38 -21.14 -12.59 -2.41
CA PRO A 38 -20.51 -12.34 -1.13
C PRO A 38 -21.32 -11.35 -0.28
N GLN A 39 -21.17 -11.42 1.04
CA GLN A 39 -21.84 -10.50 1.97
C GLN A 39 -21.20 -9.10 1.99
N ALA A 40 -19.91 -9.02 1.65
CA ALA A 40 -19.15 -7.79 1.54
C ALA A 40 -17.93 -8.01 0.63
N ILE A 41 -17.40 -6.93 0.06
CA ILE A 41 -16.20 -6.98 -0.80
C ILE A 41 -15.19 -5.94 -0.31
N GLY A 42 -13.94 -6.36 -0.09
CA GLY A 42 -12.85 -5.49 0.31
C GLY A 42 -11.89 -5.21 -0.85
N HIS A 43 -11.58 -3.93 -1.07
CA HIS A 43 -10.65 -3.47 -2.09
C HIS A 43 -9.41 -2.90 -1.42
N ARG A 44 -8.23 -3.42 -1.78
CA ARG A 44 -6.98 -2.77 -1.38
C ARG A 44 -6.81 -1.50 -2.18
N VAL A 45 -6.67 -0.38 -1.49
CA VAL A 45 -6.31 0.93 -2.05
C VAL A 45 -4.98 1.35 -1.45
N VAL A 46 -4.02 1.76 -2.28
CA VAL A 46 -2.67 2.07 -1.77
C VAL A 46 -2.67 3.38 -1.00
N HIS A 47 -3.28 4.42 -1.55
CA HIS A 47 -3.30 5.74 -0.92
C HIS A 47 -4.73 6.15 -0.53
N GLY A 48 -4.95 6.45 0.75
CA GLY A 48 -6.24 6.91 1.28
C GLY A 48 -6.25 8.38 1.67
N GLY A 49 -5.17 9.12 1.41
CA GLY A 49 -5.03 10.51 1.85
C GLY A 49 -4.92 10.57 3.36
N SER A 50 -5.86 11.26 4.00
CA SER A 50 -5.94 11.40 5.46
C SER A 50 -6.77 10.30 6.16
N ARG A 51 -7.34 9.35 5.40
CA ARG A 51 -8.19 8.29 5.97
C ARG A 51 -7.39 7.36 6.89
N SER A 52 -7.89 7.16 8.11
CA SER A 52 -7.25 6.36 9.16
C SER A 52 -7.86 4.96 9.35
N ALA A 53 -8.90 4.62 8.60
CA ALA A 53 -9.59 3.33 8.70
C ALA A 53 -10.17 2.88 7.35
N SER A 54 -10.42 1.58 7.24
CA SER A 54 -11.23 1.05 6.14
C SER A 54 -12.62 1.66 6.16
N THR A 55 -13.14 2.02 4.98
CA THR A 55 -14.40 2.77 4.86
C THR A 55 -15.30 2.13 3.80
N GLN A 56 -16.61 2.10 4.04
CA GLN A 56 -17.57 1.67 3.03
C GLN A 56 -17.53 2.64 1.84
N ILE A 57 -17.49 2.10 0.62
CA ILE A 57 -17.40 2.88 -0.60
C ILE A 57 -18.79 3.42 -0.93
N THR A 58 -18.94 4.74 -0.79
CA THR A 58 -20.03 5.56 -1.32
C THR A 58 -19.54 6.34 -2.55
N PRO A 59 -20.41 7.04 -3.30
CA PRO A 59 -19.97 7.93 -4.39
C PRO A 59 -18.93 8.97 -3.93
N ASP A 60 -19.10 9.54 -2.74
CA ASP A 60 -18.16 10.51 -2.18
C ASP A 60 -16.80 9.87 -1.85
N ILE A 61 -16.81 8.70 -1.20
CA ILE A 61 -15.58 7.97 -0.89
C ILE A 61 -14.86 7.55 -2.16
N ARG A 62 -15.59 7.15 -3.20
CA ARG A 62 -15.00 6.86 -4.52
C ARG A 62 -14.32 8.09 -5.11
N ALA A 63 -14.97 9.26 -5.07
CA ALA A 63 -14.41 10.51 -5.58
C ALA A 63 -13.15 10.94 -4.79
N GLU A 64 -13.13 10.73 -3.47
CA GLU A 64 -11.92 10.96 -2.66
C GLU A 64 -10.77 10.03 -3.05
N ILE A 65 -11.04 8.75 -3.28
CA ILE A 65 -10.04 7.78 -3.75
C ILE A 65 -9.47 8.23 -5.11
N GLU A 66 -10.33 8.73 -6.00
CA GLU A 66 -9.93 9.30 -7.29
C GLU A 66 -9.05 10.54 -7.14
N ALA A 67 -9.37 11.46 -6.23
CA ALA A 67 -8.53 12.62 -5.95
C ALA A 67 -7.12 12.24 -5.44
N THR A 68 -7.00 11.14 -4.69
CA THR A 68 -5.69 10.63 -4.22
C THR A 68 -4.88 9.90 -5.29
N ALA A 69 -5.39 9.75 -6.53
CA ALA A 69 -4.64 9.14 -7.63
C ALA A 69 -3.36 9.90 -7.98
N THR A 70 -3.32 11.22 -7.74
CA THR A 70 -2.11 12.04 -7.91
C THR A 70 -0.97 11.62 -6.97
N LEU A 71 -1.30 11.07 -5.80
CA LEU A 71 -0.34 10.58 -4.80
C LEU A 71 0.10 9.13 -5.06
N ALA A 72 -0.67 8.36 -5.82
CA ALA A 72 -0.36 6.98 -6.16
C ALA A 72 -0.84 6.60 -7.59
N PRO A 73 -0.26 7.23 -8.64
CA PRO A 73 -0.75 7.14 -10.01
C PRO A 73 -0.69 5.72 -10.59
N LEU A 74 0.28 4.91 -10.14
CA LEU A 74 0.43 3.52 -10.58
C LEU A 74 -0.47 2.51 -9.84
N HIS A 75 -1.17 2.94 -8.79
CA HIS A 75 -1.87 2.03 -7.88
C HIS A 75 -3.36 2.34 -7.69
N ASN A 76 -3.72 3.59 -7.45
CA ASN A 76 -5.11 3.96 -7.17
C ASN A 76 -6.01 3.86 -8.41
N PRO A 77 -5.61 4.29 -9.62
CA PRO A 77 -6.47 4.16 -10.81
C PRO A 77 -6.83 2.71 -11.16
N PRO A 78 -5.90 1.73 -11.14
CA PRO A 78 -6.27 0.32 -11.29
C PRO A 78 -7.24 -0.18 -10.22
N ALA A 79 -7.10 0.28 -8.96
CA ALA A 79 -8.03 -0.08 -7.88
C ALA A 79 -9.45 0.45 -8.13
N LEU A 80 -9.58 1.69 -8.58
CA LEU A 80 -10.87 2.30 -8.96
C LEU A 80 -11.57 1.53 -10.07
N LYS A 81 -10.84 1.12 -11.11
CA LYS A 81 -11.40 0.28 -12.19
C LYS A 81 -12.00 -1.02 -11.66
N VAL A 82 -11.37 -1.64 -10.66
CA VAL A 82 -11.89 -2.85 -10.03
C VAL A 82 -13.13 -2.56 -9.18
N ILE A 83 -13.11 -1.47 -8.40
CA ILE A 83 -14.27 -1.01 -7.61
C ILE A 83 -15.49 -0.80 -8.53
N ASP A 84 -15.31 -0.10 -9.65
CA ASP A 84 -16.39 0.22 -10.59
C ASP A 84 -16.96 -1.03 -11.27
N ALA A 85 -16.07 -1.93 -11.70
CA ALA A 85 -16.47 -3.21 -12.30
C ALA A 85 -17.24 -4.08 -11.31
N VAL A 86 -16.79 -4.16 -10.05
CA VAL A 86 -17.48 -4.91 -8.99
C VAL A 86 -18.83 -4.27 -8.65
N ALA A 87 -18.92 -2.94 -8.62
CA ALA A 87 -20.19 -2.24 -8.38
C ALA A 87 -21.24 -2.55 -9.45
N THR A 88 -20.81 -2.74 -10.70
CA THR A 88 -21.70 -3.16 -11.79
C THR A 88 -22.17 -4.61 -11.63
N LEU A 89 -21.29 -5.51 -11.20
CA LEU A 89 -21.57 -6.94 -11.08
C LEU A 89 -22.36 -7.31 -9.80
N TYR A 90 -22.13 -6.58 -8.71
CA TYR A 90 -22.77 -6.81 -7.40
C TYR A 90 -23.35 -5.50 -6.84
N PRO A 91 -24.40 -4.93 -7.46
CA PRO A 91 -24.93 -3.61 -7.09
C PRO A 91 -25.48 -3.52 -5.67
N ASN A 92 -25.88 -4.66 -5.08
CA ASN A 92 -26.47 -4.73 -3.75
C ASN A 92 -25.49 -5.19 -2.65
N VAL A 93 -24.22 -5.45 -3.00
CA VAL A 93 -23.22 -5.92 -2.03
C VAL A 93 -22.39 -4.72 -1.55
N PRO A 94 -22.27 -4.50 -0.24
CA PRO A 94 -21.45 -3.41 0.27
C PRO A 94 -19.96 -3.63 -0.04
N GLN A 95 -19.33 -2.59 -0.59
CA GLN A 95 -17.90 -2.57 -0.88
C GLN A 95 -17.16 -1.70 0.13
N TYR A 96 -15.93 -2.06 0.46
CA TYR A 96 -15.09 -1.36 1.41
C TYR A 96 -13.70 -1.10 0.83
N ALA A 97 -13.21 0.12 0.96
CA ALA A 97 -11.82 0.46 0.66
C ALA A 97 -10.96 0.23 1.90
N CYS A 98 -9.88 -0.53 1.74
CA CYS A 98 -8.89 -0.85 2.76
C CYS A 98 -7.56 -0.19 2.36
N PHE A 99 -7.16 0.85 3.10
CA PHE A 99 -6.03 1.69 2.73
C PHE A 99 -4.69 1.21 3.32
N ASP A 100 -3.65 1.09 2.50
CA ASP A 100 -2.29 0.78 2.99
C ASP A 100 -1.72 1.88 3.90
N THR A 101 -2.25 3.10 3.80
CA THR A 101 -1.84 4.30 4.55
C THR A 101 -2.57 4.42 5.89
N ALA A 102 -3.73 3.77 6.07
CA ALA A 102 -4.61 4.00 7.22
C ALA A 102 -3.95 3.72 8.59
N PHE A 103 -3.18 2.64 8.70
CA PHE A 103 -2.51 2.27 9.96
C PHE A 103 -1.50 3.34 10.45
N HIS A 104 -0.98 4.15 9.52
CA HIS A 104 0.04 5.15 9.77
C HIS A 104 -0.54 6.57 9.91
N ALA A 105 -1.85 6.74 9.68
CA ALA A 105 -2.50 8.06 9.64
C ALA A 105 -2.39 8.84 10.96
N ASN A 106 -2.28 8.12 12.07
CA ASN A 106 -2.16 8.69 13.42
C ASN A 106 -0.69 8.86 13.87
N ASN A 107 0.28 8.60 13.00
CA ASN A 107 1.70 8.87 13.32
C ASN A 107 1.86 10.37 13.65
N PRO A 108 2.65 10.71 14.69
CA PRO A 108 2.75 12.07 15.17
C PRO A 108 3.51 12.98 14.17
N PRO A 109 3.39 14.31 14.28
CA PRO A 109 4.02 15.26 13.36
C PRO A 109 5.52 15.08 13.19
N GLU A 110 6.26 14.76 14.26
CA GLU A 110 7.70 14.51 14.23
C GLU A 110 8.08 13.29 13.38
N ALA A 111 7.17 12.33 13.22
CA ALA A 111 7.38 11.15 12.36
C ALA A 111 6.90 11.39 10.93
N THR A 112 6.03 12.37 10.68
CA THR A 112 5.38 12.55 9.38
C THR A 112 5.81 13.79 8.61
N THR A 113 6.39 14.79 9.28
CA THR A 113 6.79 16.06 8.69
C THR A 113 8.06 15.89 7.87
N ILE A 114 8.03 16.34 6.61
CA ILE A 114 9.20 16.40 5.74
C ILE A 114 9.85 17.79 5.94
N PRO A 115 11.19 17.89 6.11
CA PRO A 115 11.88 19.16 6.40
C PRO A 115 12.06 20.04 5.15
N ILE A 116 10.95 20.42 4.52
CA ILE A 116 10.86 21.33 3.35
C ILE A 116 9.97 22.54 3.69
N PRO A 117 9.93 23.63 2.89
CA PRO A 117 9.08 24.79 3.16
C PRO A 117 7.61 24.43 3.45
N SER A 118 6.97 25.15 4.39
CA SER A 118 5.60 24.85 4.84
C SER A 118 4.58 24.88 3.71
N ALA A 119 4.69 25.85 2.79
CA ALA A 119 3.78 25.98 1.65
C ALA A 119 3.71 24.73 0.76
N LEU A 120 4.78 23.92 0.72
CA LEU A 120 4.78 22.62 0.03
C LEU A 120 4.16 21.52 0.90
N ARG A 121 4.42 21.54 2.21
CA ARG A 121 3.79 20.60 3.16
C ARG A 121 2.28 20.77 3.23
N ASP A 122 1.80 22.01 3.15
CA ASP A 122 0.37 22.37 3.17
C ASP A 122 -0.39 21.81 1.94
N GLN A 123 0.35 21.41 0.89
CA GLN A 123 -0.20 20.69 -0.28
C GLN A 123 -0.31 19.17 -0.05
N GLY A 124 -0.05 18.68 1.17
CA GLY A 124 -0.12 17.26 1.51
C GLY A 124 1.21 16.51 1.33
N ILE A 125 2.33 17.21 1.17
CA ILE A 125 3.66 16.57 1.15
C ILE A 125 4.09 16.23 2.57
N ARG A 126 3.95 14.95 2.92
CA ARG A 126 4.30 14.36 4.21
C ARG A 126 4.68 12.89 4.03
N ARG A 127 5.21 12.26 5.07
CA ARG A 127 5.31 10.79 5.14
C ARG A 127 3.93 10.20 5.43
N TYR A 128 3.46 9.37 4.51
CA TYR A 128 2.20 8.63 4.62
C TYR A 128 2.41 7.22 5.16
N GLY A 129 3.44 6.52 4.66
CA GLY A 129 3.70 5.12 5.00
C GLY A 129 2.76 4.13 4.32
N PHE A 130 3.26 2.92 4.05
CA PHE A 130 2.51 1.86 3.35
C PHE A 130 2.68 0.51 4.06
N HIS A 131 2.12 -0.55 3.47
CA HIS A 131 1.98 -1.86 4.13
C HIS A 131 1.17 -1.81 5.44
N GLY A 132 0.39 -0.77 5.68
CA GLY A 132 -0.42 -0.59 6.89
C GLY A 132 -1.39 -1.73 7.13
N LEU A 133 -1.98 -2.31 6.08
CA LEU A 133 -2.84 -3.50 6.21
C LEU A 133 -2.08 -4.71 6.77
N SER A 134 -0.79 -4.87 6.44
CA SER A 134 0.06 -5.93 6.99
C SER A 134 0.31 -5.71 8.47
N TYR A 135 0.66 -4.49 8.88
CA TYR A 135 0.89 -4.16 10.29
C TYR A 135 -0.38 -4.25 11.13
N ALA A 136 -1.50 -3.76 10.59
CA ALA A 136 -2.80 -3.89 11.23
C ALA A 136 -3.21 -5.36 11.40
N SER A 137 -2.92 -6.21 10.41
CA SER A 137 -3.13 -7.66 10.52
C SER A 137 -2.22 -8.30 11.57
N LEU A 138 -0.94 -7.89 11.63
CA LEU A 138 0.00 -8.36 12.64
C LEU A 138 -0.53 -8.06 14.05
N VAL A 139 -0.90 -6.81 14.31
CA VAL A 139 -1.44 -6.38 15.62
C VAL A 139 -2.70 -7.17 15.98
N ARG A 140 -3.67 -7.30 15.06
CA ARG A 140 -4.92 -8.02 15.32
C ARG A 140 -4.75 -9.52 15.56
N ARG A 141 -3.77 -10.14 14.92
CA ARG A 141 -3.58 -11.60 14.93
C ARG A 141 -2.44 -12.05 15.84
N PHE A 142 -1.75 -11.12 16.50
CA PHE A 142 -0.55 -11.42 17.28
C PHE A 142 -0.81 -12.52 18.32
N GLU A 143 -1.84 -12.35 19.13
CA GLU A 143 -2.17 -13.31 20.19
C GLU A 143 -2.64 -14.65 19.62
N GLN A 144 -3.42 -14.62 18.54
CA GLN A 144 -3.89 -15.84 17.87
C GLN A 144 -2.75 -16.68 17.30
N VAL A 145 -1.69 -16.03 16.82
CA VAL A 145 -0.56 -16.71 16.16
C VAL A 145 0.53 -17.11 17.16
N THR A 146 0.74 -16.32 18.21
CA THR A 146 1.87 -16.51 19.14
C THR A 146 1.46 -17.09 20.49
N SER A 147 0.16 -17.12 20.80
CA SER A 147 -0.37 -17.42 22.15
C SER A 147 0.16 -16.48 23.25
N ALA A 148 0.70 -15.32 22.88
CA ALA A 148 1.23 -14.30 23.79
C ALA A 148 0.52 -12.96 23.57
N THR A 149 0.41 -12.16 24.64
CA THR A 149 -0.11 -10.79 24.55
C THR A 149 0.83 -9.92 23.73
N LEU A 150 0.26 -9.02 22.92
CA LEU A 150 1.05 -8.05 22.15
C LEU A 150 1.91 -7.19 23.10
N PRO A 151 3.24 -7.15 22.92
CA PRO A 151 4.09 -6.26 23.71
C PRO A 151 3.71 -4.79 23.51
N ARG A 152 3.84 -3.97 24.56
CA ARG A 152 3.60 -2.52 24.47
C ARG A 152 4.42 -1.83 23.38
N ARG A 153 5.66 -2.27 23.12
CA ARG A 153 6.53 -1.71 22.08
C ARG A 153 6.91 -2.82 21.10
N VAL A 154 6.56 -2.66 19.84
CA VAL A 154 6.87 -3.61 18.78
C VAL A 154 7.56 -2.88 17.63
N LEU A 155 8.67 -3.44 17.16
CA LEU A 155 9.24 -3.09 15.87
C LEU A 155 8.87 -4.21 14.89
N ALA A 156 8.01 -3.90 13.93
CA ALA A 156 7.51 -4.86 12.96
C ALA A 156 8.23 -4.70 11.62
N PHE A 157 8.48 -5.83 10.95
CA PHE A 157 9.25 -5.90 9.71
C PHE A 157 8.38 -6.56 8.64
N HIS A 158 7.99 -5.81 7.62
CA HIS A 158 7.38 -6.36 6.42
C HIS A 158 8.47 -6.57 5.37
N LEU A 159 8.96 -7.80 5.22
CA LEU A 159 10.06 -8.15 4.32
C LEU A 159 9.54 -8.97 3.13
N GLY A 160 9.31 -8.28 2.01
CA GLY A 160 8.94 -8.90 0.74
C GLY A 160 9.58 -8.14 -0.42
N ALA A 161 9.02 -8.28 -1.63
CA ALA A 161 9.51 -7.56 -2.80
C ALA A 161 9.50 -6.03 -2.61
N GLY A 162 8.50 -5.52 -1.89
CA GLY A 162 8.57 -4.23 -1.20
C GLY A 162 8.82 -4.46 0.29
N ALA A 163 9.69 -3.67 0.90
CA ALA A 163 10.08 -3.85 2.30
C ALA A 163 9.87 -2.57 3.12
N SER A 164 9.35 -2.71 4.33
CA SER A 164 9.25 -1.60 5.29
C SER A 164 9.33 -2.08 6.72
N LEU A 165 9.62 -1.15 7.65
CA LEU A 165 9.46 -1.35 9.08
C LEU A 165 8.40 -0.39 9.62
N ALA A 166 7.75 -0.78 10.71
CA ALA A 166 6.90 0.09 11.50
C ALA A 166 7.23 -0.03 13.00
N ALA A 167 7.35 1.11 13.67
CA ALA A 167 7.35 1.18 15.12
C ALA A 167 5.90 1.29 15.60
N ILE A 168 5.55 0.45 16.58
CA ILE A 168 4.20 0.30 17.10
C ILE A 168 4.26 0.41 18.62
N VAL A 169 3.40 1.26 19.19
CA VAL A 169 3.24 1.43 20.64
C VAL A 169 1.78 1.22 21.00
N ASP A 170 1.52 0.32 21.96
CA ASP A 170 0.16 -0.05 22.41
C ASP A 170 -0.77 -0.42 21.23
N GLY A 171 -0.22 -1.14 20.24
CA GLY A 171 -0.94 -1.57 19.03
C GLY A 171 -1.14 -0.48 17.96
N VAL A 172 -0.71 0.76 18.21
CA VAL A 172 -0.84 1.91 17.29
C VAL A 172 0.49 2.19 16.60
N GLY A 173 0.46 2.41 15.28
CA GLY A 173 1.64 2.87 14.53
C GLY A 173 2.10 4.25 15.01
N VAL A 174 3.42 4.41 15.18
CA VAL A 174 4.02 5.70 15.57
C VAL A 174 5.13 6.15 14.62
N ALA A 175 5.72 5.26 13.84
CA ALA A 175 6.67 5.60 12.78
C ALA A 175 6.77 4.47 11.76
N THR A 176 7.22 4.79 10.55
CA THR A 176 7.40 3.82 9.46
C THR A 176 8.49 4.26 8.50
N THR A 177 9.16 3.31 7.85
CA THR A 177 10.29 3.62 6.97
C THR A 177 9.88 4.12 5.59
N MET A 178 8.70 3.74 5.09
CA MET A 178 8.22 4.27 3.82
C MET A 178 7.69 5.69 3.99
N GLY A 179 7.91 6.52 2.97
CA GLY A 179 7.81 7.98 3.03
C GLY A 179 6.52 8.53 2.46
N PHE A 180 6.67 9.60 1.68
CA PHE A 180 5.62 10.15 0.82
C PHE A 180 5.13 9.10 -0.19
N SER A 181 6.07 8.34 -0.76
CA SER A 181 5.82 7.21 -1.64
C SER A 181 6.38 5.91 -1.05
N PRO A 182 6.04 4.73 -1.62
CA PRO A 182 6.61 3.45 -1.22
C PRO A 182 8.11 3.27 -1.57
N MET A 183 8.79 4.31 -2.08
CA MET A 183 10.18 4.26 -2.50
C MET A 183 11.17 4.41 -1.33
N ASP A 184 10.84 5.26 -0.35
CA ASP A 184 11.73 5.57 0.79
C ASP A 184 11.85 4.39 1.77
N GLY A 185 12.92 4.39 2.57
CA GLY A 185 13.14 3.44 3.65
C GLY A 185 14.15 2.36 3.27
N LEU A 186 13.74 1.09 3.36
CA LEU A 186 14.64 -0.02 3.13
C LEU A 186 14.98 -0.19 1.64
N VAL A 187 16.15 -0.74 1.37
CA VAL A 187 16.43 -1.42 0.10
C VAL A 187 15.39 -2.51 -0.13
N MET A 188 14.89 -2.62 -1.36
CA MET A 188 13.88 -3.62 -1.73
C MET A 188 14.35 -4.42 -2.95
N ALA A 189 13.48 -5.26 -3.51
CA ALA A 189 13.85 -6.13 -4.65
C ALA A 189 14.33 -5.33 -5.87
N THR A 190 13.57 -4.29 -6.25
CA THR A 190 13.90 -3.43 -7.41
C THR A 190 13.91 -1.93 -7.08
N ARG A 191 13.59 -1.57 -5.83
CA ARG A 191 13.53 -0.19 -5.38
C ARG A 191 14.78 0.20 -4.61
N ALA A 192 15.24 1.42 -4.86
CA ALA A 192 16.44 1.96 -4.22
C ALA A 192 16.35 1.99 -2.69
N GLY A 193 15.18 2.37 -2.14
CA GLY A 193 15.07 2.68 -0.72
C GLY A 193 15.56 4.09 -0.44
N ALA A 194 16.01 4.33 0.81
CA ALA A 194 16.61 5.60 1.19
C ALA A 194 17.90 5.86 0.40
N MET A 195 17.99 7.04 -0.19
CA MET A 195 19.13 7.51 -0.97
C MET A 195 19.35 9.01 -0.72
N ASP A 196 20.59 9.47 -0.87
CA ASP A 196 20.89 10.89 -0.84
C ASP A 196 20.18 11.62 -1.99
N THR A 197 19.36 12.60 -1.64
CA THR A 197 18.66 13.47 -2.61
C THR A 197 19.60 14.23 -3.55
N GLY A 198 20.85 14.47 -3.14
CA GLY A 198 21.89 15.06 -3.98
C GLY A 198 22.25 14.20 -5.19
N VAL A 199 22.15 12.86 -5.08
CA VAL A 199 22.36 11.94 -6.21
C VAL A 199 21.28 12.13 -7.26
N VAL A 200 20.02 12.27 -6.84
CA VAL A 200 18.90 12.54 -7.75
C VAL A 200 19.13 13.84 -8.52
N LEU A 201 19.54 14.91 -7.83
CA LEU A 201 19.85 16.20 -8.47
C LEU A 201 21.05 16.11 -9.43
N HIS A 202 22.07 15.33 -9.07
CA HIS A 202 23.24 15.11 -9.93
C HIS A 202 22.86 14.39 -11.23
N LEU A 203 22.05 13.32 -11.15
CA LEU A 203 21.57 12.58 -12.32
C LEU A 203 20.75 13.46 -13.27
N MET A 204 19.91 14.36 -12.73
CA MET A 204 19.15 15.29 -13.56
C MET A 204 20.04 16.30 -14.28
N ARG A 205 21.11 16.78 -13.63
CA ARG A 205 21.94 17.89 -14.13
C ARG A 205 23.08 17.43 -15.02
N GLU A 206 23.74 16.35 -14.67
CA GLU A 206 24.96 15.87 -15.34
C GLU A 206 24.68 14.73 -16.32
N HIS A 207 23.55 14.04 -16.17
CA HIS A 207 23.15 12.93 -17.05
C HIS A 207 21.85 13.22 -17.82
N ASP A 208 21.32 14.45 -17.75
CA ASP A 208 20.09 14.90 -18.41
C ASP A 208 18.89 13.97 -18.20
N MET A 209 18.86 13.25 -17.08
CA MET A 209 17.78 12.31 -16.80
C MET A 209 16.50 13.07 -16.43
N SER A 210 15.40 12.75 -17.12
CA SER A 210 14.08 13.29 -16.78
C SER A 210 13.57 12.73 -15.44
N ALA A 211 12.59 13.41 -14.83
CA ALA A 211 11.94 12.93 -13.62
C ALA A 211 11.35 11.51 -13.81
N ASP A 212 10.76 11.24 -14.97
CA ASP A 212 10.20 9.91 -15.30
C ASP A 212 11.29 8.84 -15.44
N ALA A 213 12.43 9.18 -16.06
CA ALA A 213 13.56 8.26 -16.18
C ALA A 213 14.16 7.91 -14.82
N ILE A 214 14.24 8.90 -13.92
CA ILE A 214 14.70 8.68 -12.54
C ILE A 214 13.67 7.87 -11.74
N ASP A 215 12.38 8.16 -11.85
CA ASP A 215 11.32 7.39 -11.16
C ASP A 215 11.35 5.92 -11.60
N GLN A 216 11.50 5.68 -12.91
CA GLN A 216 11.68 4.35 -13.48
C GLN A 216 12.92 3.65 -12.89
N MET A 217 14.08 4.32 -12.90
CA MET A 217 15.33 3.77 -12.37
C MET A 217 15.18 3.40 -10.88
N LEU A 218 14.65 4.32 -10.06
CA LEU A 218 14.54 4.17 -8.61
C LEU A 218 13.48 3.14 -8.20
N ASN A 219 12.42 2.92 -9.00
CA ASN A 219 11.37 1.94 -8.69
C ASN A 219 11.64 0.54 -9.25
N HIS A 220 12.33 0.44 -10.39
CA HIS A 220 12.36 -0.79 -11.20
C HIS A 220 13.77 -1.31 -11.52
N GLU A 221 14.78 -0.46 -11.49
CA GLU A 221 16.15 -0.79 -11.94
C GLU A 221 17.18 -0.61 -10.81
N SER A 222 16.72 -0.54 -9.56
CA SER A 222 17.52 -0.33 -8.36
C SER A 222 17.41 -1.55 -7.42
N GLY A 223 17.73 -1.34 -6.13
CA GLY A 223 17.55 -2.37 -5.10
C GLY A 223 18.49 -3.56 -5.25
N LEU A 224 18.07 -4.72 -4.74
CA LEU A 224 18.85 -5.95 -4.86
C LEU A 224 19.11 -6.34 -6.32
N SER A 225 18.17 -6.06 -7.23
CA SER A 225 18.37 -6.32 -8.65
C SER A 225 19.61 -5.64 -9.20
N ALA A 226 19.85 -4.38 -8.82
CA ALA A 226 21.03 -3.63 -9.26
C ALA A 226 22.30 -4.02 -8.50
N MET A 227 22.19 -4.31 -7.19
CA MET A 227 23.35 -4.57 -6.33
C MET A 227 23.85 -6.01 -6.38
N ALA A 228 22.95 -6.96 -6.58
CA ALA A 228 23.22 -8.40 -6.52
C ALA A 228 22.85 -9.14 -7.82
N GLY A 229 22.34 -8.43 -8.83
CA GLY A 229 21.93 -9.02 -10.11
C GLY A 229 20.64 -9.85 -10.05
N THR A 230 19.95 -9.87 -8.90
CA THR A 230 18.70 -10.61 -8.70
C THR A 230 17.73 -9.82 -7.82
N ALA A 231 16.46 -9.86 -8.18
CA ALA A 231 15.35 -9.33 -7.38
C ALA A 231 14.81 -10.38 -6.39
N ASP A 232 15.38 -11.60 -6.38
CA ASP A 232 14.99 -12.65 -5.46
C ASP A 232 15.43 -12.30 -4.03
N MET A 233 14.50 -12.47 -3.10
CA MET A 233 14.68 -12.19 -1.67
C MET A 233 14.94 -13.49 -0.87
N LYS A 234 15.08 -14.62 -1.55
CA LYS A 234 15.34 -15.95 -0.98
C LYS A 234 16.81 -16.32 -0.93
#